data_AF-A0A850AL13-F1
#
_entry.id   AF-A0A850AL13-F1
#
_cell.length_a   1.000
_cell.length_b   1.000
_cell.length_c   1.000
_cell.angle_alpha   90.00
_cell.angle_beta   90.00
_cell.angle_gamma   90.00
#
_symmetry.space_group_name_H-M   'P 1'
#
loop_
_entity.id
_entity.type
_entity.pdbx_description
1 polymer ?
#
loop_
_entity_poly.entity_id
_entity_poly.type
_entity_poly.pdbx_seq_one_letter_code
_entity_poly.pdbx_strand_id
1 'polypeptide(L)' 'MAANLSHYRERVLEEINKTPVEHLPYLLQIIRIFRESISLKSAEESFIQGWREALDGETKPVSELWEGIDAD' A
#
# COMPACT_ATOMS: atom_id res chain seq x y z
N MET A 1 -13.44 -9.40 16.53
CA MET A 1 -12.79 -8.89 15.29
C MET A 1 -12.54 -10.00 14.25
N ALA A 2 -12.02 -11.17 14.63
CA ALA A 2 -11.75 -12.27 13.67
C ALA A 2 -12.99 -12.82 12.92
N ALA A 3 -14.16 -12.87 13.57
CA ALA A 3 -15.41 -13.34 12.95
C ALA A 3 -15.91 -12.44 11.80
N ASN A 4 -15.59 -11.14 11.82
CA ASN A 4 -15.95 -10.24 10.73
C ASN A 4 -15.02 -10.44 9.51
N LEU A 5 -13.74 -10.74 9.75
CA LEU A 5 -12.76 -11.01 8.70
C LEU A 5 -13.12 -12.27 7.89
N SER A 6 -13.59 -13.34 8.55
CA SER A 6 -14.05 -14.55 7.85
C SER A 6 -15.30 -14.27 7.01
N HIS A 7 -16.27 -13.52 7.57
CA HIS A 7 -17.50 -13.15 6.86
C HIS A 7 -17.24 -12.33 5.60
N TYR A 8 -16.37 -11.31 5.67
CA TYR A 8 -16.03 -10.51 4.48
C TYR A 8 -15.23 -11.32 3.44
N ARG A 9 -14.33 -12.20 3.88
CA ARG A 9 -13.56 -13.07 2.98
C ARG A 9 -14.46 -14.01 2.20
N GLU A 10 -15.43 -14.64 2.88
CA GLU A 10 -16.40 -15.54 2.24
C GLU A 10 -17.22 -14.81 1.18
N ARG A 11 -17.72 -13.61 1.48
CA ARG A 11 -18.47 -12.80 0.51
C ARG A 11 -17.65 -12.41 -0.71
N VAL A 12 -16.38 -12.05 -0.53
CA VAL A 12 -15.49 -11.74 -1.66
C VAL A 12 -15.29 -12.97 -2.55
N LEU A 13 -15.12 -14.15 -1.96
CA LEU A 13 -14.98 -15.40 -2.72
C LEU A 13 -16.26 -15.76 -3.47
N GLU A 14 -17.44 -15.56 -2.87
CA GLU A 14 -18.72 -15.77 -3.55
C GLU A 14 -18.87 -14.90 -4.79
N GLU A 15 -18.53 -13.61 -4.72
CA GLU A 15 -18.63 -12.71 -5.85
C GLU A 15 -17.61 -13.04 -6.95
N ILE A 16 -16.39 -13.45 -6.58
CA ILE A 16 -15.39 -13.96 -7.53
C ILE A 16 -15.93 -15.21 -8.26
N ASN A 17 -16.56 -16.14 -7.53
CA ASN A 17 -17.09 -17.37 -8.12
C ASN A 17 -18.28 -17.14 -9.05
N LYS A 18 -19.06 -16.08 -8.83
CA LYS A 18 -20.17 -15.68 -9.72
C LYS A 18 -19.69 -14.88 -10.95
N THR A 19 -18.44 -14.43 -10.95
CA THR A 19 -17.88 -13.64 -12.06
C THR A 19 -17.63 -14.54 -13.27
N PRO A 20 -18.10 -14.17 -14.48
CA PRO A 20 -17.81 -14.92 -15.70
C PRO A 20 -16.30 -15.04 -15.97
N VAL A 21 -15.86 -16.19 -16.48
CA VAL A 21 -14.44 -16.54 -16.64
C VAL A 21 -13.67 -15.52 -17.51
N GLU A 22 -14.35 -14.95 -18.50
CA GLU A 22 -13.85 -13.91 -19.40
C GLU A 22 -13.46 -12.61 -18.69
N HIS A 23 -14.01 -12.35 -17.50
CA HIS A 23 -13.75 -11.14 -16.73
C HIS A 23 -12.76 -11.35 -15.57
N LEU A 24 -12.40 -12.60 -15.26
CA LEU A 24 -11.45 -12.91 -14.19
C LEU A 24 -10.07 -12.25 -14.36
N PRO A 25 -9.49 -12.15 -15.57
CA PRO A 25 -8.21 -11.44 -15.75
C PRO A 25 -8.29 -9.96 -15.35
N TYR A 26 -9.38 -9.29 -15.71
CA TYR A 26 -9.61 -7.89 -15.36
C TYR A 26 -9.84 -7.73 -13.86
N LEU A 27 -10.63 -8.61 -13.24
CA LEU A 27 -10.84 -8.61 -11.79
C LEU A 27 -9.53 -8.82 -11.01
N LEU A 28 -8.67 -9.72 -11.49
CA LEU A 28 -7.34 -9.94 -10.91
C LEU A 28 -6.47 -8.68 -10.98
N GLN A 29 -6.52 -7.95 -12.10
CA GLN A 29 -5.79 -6.70 -12.26
C GLN A 29 -6.27 -5.64 -11.25
N ILE A 30 -7.59 -5.49 -11.07
CA ILE A 30 -8.18 -4.57 -10.09
C ILE A 30 -7.71 -4.91 -8.68
N ILE A 31 -7.75 -6.18 -8.29
CA ILE A 31 -7.30 -6.64 -6.96
C ILE A 31 -5.81 -6.34 -6.74
N ARG A 32 -4.97 -6.52 -7.77
CA ARG A 32 -3.53 -6.21 -7.69
C ARG A 32 -3.29 -4.72 -7.48
N ILE A 33 -3.93 -3.88 -8.29
CA ILE A 33 -3.83 -2.41 -8.17
C ILE A 33 -4.30 -1.96 -6.78
N PHE A 34 -5.43 -2.50 -6.31
CA PHE A 34 -5.94 -2.18 -4.98
C PHE A 34 -4.94 -2.59 -3.90
N ARG A 35 -4.39 -3.80 -3.96
CA ARG A 35 -3.37 -4.27 -3.02
C ARG A 35 -2.12 -3.39 -3.04
N GLU A 36 -1.66 -2.99 -4.22
CA GLU A 36 -0.51 -2.10 -4.39
C GLU A 36 -0.78 -0.70 -3.84
N SER A 37 -2.01 -0.20 -3.96
CA SER A 37 -2.41 1.11 -3.43
C SER A 37 -2.47 1.16 -1.90
N ILE A 38 -2.73 0.02 -1.25
CA ILE A 38 -2.76 -0.08 0.22
C ILE A 38 -1.42 -0.54 0.80
N SER A 39 -0.59 -1.23 0.02
CA SER A 39 0.74 -1.60 0.45
C SER A 39 1.63 -0.36 0.43
N LEU A 40 2.29 -0.09 1.55
CA LEU A 40 3.44 0.81 1.55
C LEU A 40 4.40 0.36 0.44
N LYS A 41 5.11 1.34 -0.17
CA LYS A 41 6.23 1.04 -1.06
C LYS A 41 7.10 -0.03 -0.41
N SER A 42 7.55 -1.00 -1.20
CA SER A 42 8.47 -2.01 -0.66
C SER A 42 9.67 -1.34 0.00
N ALA A 43 10.31 -2.03 0.94
CA ALA A 43 11.52 -1.50 1.57
C ALA A 43 12.60 -1.16 0.53
N GLU A 44 12.68 -1.96 -0.54
CA GLU A 44 13.55 -1.73 -1.69
C GLU A 44 13.20 -0.44 -2.44
N GLU A 45 11.94 -0.25 -2.84
CA GLU A 45 11.50 0.97 -3.53
C GLU A 45 11.66 2.22 -2.67
N SER A 46 11.39 2.10 -1.37
CA SER A 46 11.57 3.18 -0.41
C SER A 46 13.04 3.55 -0.27
N PHE A 47 13.94 2.55 -0.23
CA PHE A 47 15.37 2.77 -0.16
C PHE A 47 15.91 3.42 -1.45
N ILE A 48 15.54 2.91 -2.62
CA ILE A 48 15.97 3.47 -3.91
C ILE A 48 15.54 4.93 -4.03
N GLN A 49 14.31 5.25 -3.61
CA GLN A 49 13.80 6.62 -3.62
C GLN A 49 14.60 7.51 -2.66
N GLY A 50 14.74 7.12 -1.39
CA GLY A 50 15.49 7.91 -0.41
C GLY A 50 16.96 8.08 -0.78
N TRP A 51 17.56 7.10 -1.46
CA TRP A 51 18.93 7.19 -1.96
C TRP A 51 19.07 8.23 -3.07
N ARG A 52 18.09 8.32 -3.98
CA ARG A 52 18.07 9.35 -5.03
C ARG A 52 17.88 10.74 -4.45
N GLU A 53 16.90 10.91 -3.56
CA GLU A 53 16.64 12.17 -2.86
C GLU A 53 17.89 12.66 -2.11
N ALA A 54 18.63 11.75 -1.46
CA ALA A 54 19.88 12.08 -0.80
C ALA A 54 20.98 12.53 -1.77
N LEU A 55 21.11 11.88 -2.93
CA LEU A 55 22.08 12.26 -3.96
C LEU A 55 21.75 13.59 -4.63
N ASP A 56 20.45 13.88 -4.82
CA ASP A 56 19.96 15.10 -5.43
C ASP A 56 19.91 16.28 -4.43
N GLY A 57 20.26 16.03 -3.16
CA GLY A 57 20.30 17.05 -2.10
C GLY A 57 18.93 17.43 -1.55
N GLU A 58 17.88 16.66 -1.85
CA GLU A 58 16.52 16.81 -1.33
C GLU A 58 16.42 16.33 0.14
N THR A 59 17.30 16.86 0.97
CA THR A 59 17.42 16.52 2.39
C THR A 59 17.14 17.74 3.26
N LYS A 60 16.69 17.50 4.49
CA LYS A 60 16.57 18.54 5.51
C LYS A 60 17.61 18.32 6.60
N PRO A 61 18.18 19.39 7.18
CA PRO A 61 19.04 19.30 8.35
C PRO A 61 18.36 18.57 9.50
N VAL A 62 19.13 17.76 10.24
CA VAL A 62 18.63 17.06 11.43
C VAL A 62 18.14 18.04 12.51
N SER A 63 18.68 19.26 12.55
CA SER A 63 18.22 20.32 13.46
C SER A 63 16.76 20.72 13.22
N GLU A 64 16.25 20.55 12.00
CA GLU A 64 14.88 20.91 11.62
C GLU A 64 13.87 19.78 11.92
N LEU A 65 14.33 18.60 12.34
CA LEU A 65 13.48 17.41 12.48
C LEU A 65 12.33 17.61 13.48
N TRP A 66 12.56 18.41 14.52
CA TRP A 66 11.61 18.67 15.60
C TRP A 66 10.93 20.03 15.50
N GLU A 67 11.17 20.79 14.43
CA GLU A 67 10.53 22.09 14.26
C GLU A 67 9.01 21.93 14.15
N GLY A 68 8.27 22.63 15.01
CA GLY A 68 6.80 22.60 15.06
C GLY A 68 6.20 21.39 15.78
N ILE A 69 7.02 20.52 16.39
CA ILE A 69 6.57 19.51 17.34
C ILE A 69 6.85 20.05 18.74
N ASP A 70 5.80 20.52 19.44
CA ASP A 70 5.90 20.82 20.87
C ASP A 70 6.12 19.50 21.64
N ALA A 71 7.36 19.26 22.03
CA ALA A 71 7.76 18.14 22.86
C ALA A 71 7.83 18.60 24.33
N ASP A 72 6.69 18.99 24.88
CA ASP A 72 6.47 19.21 26.33
C ASP A 72 5.68 18.04 26.95
#